data_AF-A0A8C0VGW3-F1
#
_entry.id   AF-A0A8C0VGW3-F1
#
_cell.length_a   1.000
_cell.length_b   1.000
_cell.length_c   1.000
_cell.angle_alpha   90.00
_cell.angle_beta   90.00
_cell.angle_gamma   90.00
#
_symmetry.space_group_name_H-M   'P 1'
#
loop_
_entity.id
_entity.type
_entity.pdbx_description
1 polymer ?
#
loop_
_entity_poly.entity_id
_entity_poly.type
_entity_poly.pdbx_seq_one_letter_code
_entity_poly.pdbx_strand_id
1 'polypeptide(L)'
;MTTIQMGDGSWGYRTPIYMLNRIIRLQAVLEIVSNKTALALDHISDQLTQTRSVIYQIRLAVDYLLVDERGICAKFHHSECCLEINDRNEVIKNISQGIRKIAYVGIKGHYPPTPLSSP
;
A
#
# COMPACT_ATOMS: atom_id res chain seq x y z
N MET A 1 7.71 -12.22 63.75
CA MET A 1 8.60 -12.46 62.60
C MET A 1 7.74 -13.03 61.49
N THR A 2 7.26 -12.20 60.59
CA THR A 2 6.39 -12.63 59.50
C THR A 2 6.94 -12.03 58.22
N THR A 3 7.43 -12.92 57.37
CA THR A 3 8.11 -12.67 56.11
C THR A 3 7.20 -11.96 55.11
N ILE A 4 7.61 -10.78 54.64
CA ILE A 4 7.10 -10.22 53.39
C ILE A 4 7.73 -11.06 52.26
N GLN A 5 6.94 -11.93 51.64
CA GLN A 5 7.33 -12.60 50.41
C GLN A 5 7.28 -11.57 49.28
N MET A 6 8.45 -11.19 48.77
CA MET A 6 8.60 -10.37 47.56
C MET A 6 8.08 -11.18 46.37
N GLY A 7 6.86 -10.87 45.94
CA GLY A 7 6.28 -11.35 44.70
C GLY A 7 7.09 -10.86 43.49
N ASP A 8 7.53 -11.85 42.71
CA ASP A 8 7.80 -11.84 41.27
C ASP A 8 8.05 -10.50 40.54
N GLY A 9 9.21 -10.39 39.87
CA GLY A 9 9.62 -9.27 39.01
C GLY A 9 8.78 -9.05 37.73
N SER A 10 7.48 -9.33 37.77
CA SER A 10 6.53 -9.31 36.65
C SER A 10 5.76 -7.97 36.51
N TRP A 11 6.11 -6.96 37.30
CA TRP A 11 5.34 -5.70 37.39
C TRP A 11 5.71 -4.64 36.35
N GLY A 12 6.90 -4.70 35.74
CA GLY A 12 7.39 -3.67 34.82
C GLY A 12 6.52 -3.49 33.56
N TYR A 13 6.02 -4.60 33.00
CA TYR A 13 5.28 -4.61 31.74
C TYR A 13 3.79 -4.26 31.88
N ARG A 14 3.22 -4.35 33.09
CA ARG A 14 1.79 -4.09 33.36
C ARG A 14 1.49 -2.71 33.90
N THR A 15 2.51 -1.84 34.04
CA THR A 15 2.23 -0.47 34.48
C THR A 15 1.47 0.30 33.38
N PRO A 16 0.44 1.09 33.73
CA PRO A 16 -0.31 1.89 32.75
C PRO A 16 0.59 2.81 31.91
N ILE A 17 1.65 3.36 32.51
CA ILE A 17 2.63 4.24 31.85
C ILE A 17 3.43 3.49 30.78
N TYR A 18 3.93 2.30 31.09
CA TYR A 18 4.70 1.49 30.15
C TYR A 18 3.83 1.06 28.95
N MET A 19 2.60 0.60 29.21
CA MET A 19 1.65 0.19 28.18
C MET A 19 1.28 1.36 27.25
N LEU A 20 1.03 2.55 27.81
CA LEU A 20 0.72 3.76 27.04
C LEU A 20 1.86 4.18 26.11
N ASN A 21 3.10 4.16 26.59
CA ASN A 21 4.27 4.49 25.77
C ASN A 21 4.43 3.53 24.58
N ARG A 22 4.12 2.23 24.77
CA ARG A 22 4.11 1.27 23.66
C ARG A 22 3.00 1.54 22.65
N ILE A 23 1.80 1.88 23.10
CA ILE A 23 0.67 2.20 22.21
C ILE A 23 0.98 3.44 21.37
N ILE A 24 1.52 4.50 21.97
CA ILE A 24 1.89 5.74 21.25
C ILE A 24 2.94 5.44 20.16
N ARG A 25 3.97 4.64 20.49
CA ARG A 25 4.98 4.23 19.51
C ARG A 25 4.39 3.41 18.37
N LEU A 26 3.51 2.47 18.69
CA LEU A 26 2.83 1.66 17.68
C LEU A 26 1.94 2.52 16.77
N GLN A 27 1.25 3.52 17.33
CA GLN A 27 0.43 4.46 16.58
C GLN A 27 1.25 5.26 15.57
N ALA A 28 2.40 5.80 16.00
CA ALA A 28 3.30 6.55 15.12
C ALA A 28 3.87 5.67 13.98
N VAL A 29 4.26 4.43 14.29
CA VAL A 29 4.71 3.48 13.27
C VAL A 29 3.59 3.15 12.29
N LEU A 30 2.37 2.95 12.78
CA LEU A 30 1.21 2.62 11.95
C LEU A 30 0.88 3.76 10.99
N GLU A 31 0.94 5.02 11.44
CA GLU A 31 0.74 6.21 10.61
C GLU A 31 1.78 6.30 9.48
N ILE A 32 3.05 6.09 9.81
CA ILE A 32 4.14 6.12 8.81
C ILE A 32 3.96 5.00 7.78
N VAL A 33 3.71 3.78 8.24
CA VAL A 33 3.57 2.61 7.35
C VAL A 33 2.36 2.78 6.45
N SER A 34 1.20 3.14 7.01
CA SER A 34 -0.03 3.34 6.23
C SER A 34 0.09 4.45 5.19
N ASN A 35 0.71 5.59 5.52
CA ASN A 35 0.92 6.67 4.54
C ASN A 35 1.87 6.23 3.40
N LYS A 36 2.96 5.52 3.73
CA LYS A 36 3.87 4.94 2.72
C LYS A 36 3.18 3.89 1.85
N THR A 37 2.37 3.03 2.43
CA THR A 37 1.57 2.05 1.68
C THR A 37 0.59 2.74 0.73
N ALA A 38 -0.10 3.79 1.18
CA ALA A 38 -1.00 4.56 0.31
C ALA A 38 -0.26 5.22 -0.86
N LEU A 39 0.93 5.79 -0.62
CA LEU A 39 1.77 6.34 -1.68
C LEU A 39 2.23 5.27 -2.68
N ALA A 40 2.63 4.09 -2.21
CA ALA A 40 3.00 2.98 -3.08
C ALA A 40 1.83 2.52 -3.95
N LEU A 41 0.61 2.45 -3.37
CA LEU A 41 -0.59 2.12 -4.12
C LEU A 41 -0.88 3.14 -5.23
N ASP A 42 -0.72 4.44 -4.97
CA ASP A 42 -0.89 5.48 -6.01
C ASP A 42 0.08 5.26 -7.19
N HIS A 43 1.37 5.03 -6.89
CA HIS A 43 2.37 4.79 -7.92
C HIS A 43 2.08 3.52 -8.73
N ILE A 44 1.68 2.43 -8.08
CA ILE A 44 1.26 1.21 -8.76
C ILE A 44 0.05 1.50 -9.67
N SER A 45 -0.90 2.27 -9.19
CA SER A 45 -2.12 2.62 -9.92
C SER A 45 -1.83 3.41 -11.20
N ASP A 46 -0.93 4.39 -11.11
CA ASP A 46 -0.48 5.17 -12.27
C ASP A 46 0.32 4.31 -13.25
N GLN A 47 1.21 3.44 -12.74
CA GLN A 47 1.95 2.49 -13.58
C GLN A 47 1.02 1.52 -14.32
N LEU A 48 0.02 0.95 -13.65
CA LEU A 48 -0.95 0.04 -14.28
C LEU A 48 -1.71 0.72 -15.44
N THR A 49 -2.06 2.00 -15.27
CA THR A 49 -2.72 2.79 -16.32
C THR A 49 -1.81 2.98 -17.53
N GLN A 50 -0.54 3.33 -17.28
CA GLN A 50 0.45 3.50 -18.35
C GLN A 50 0.73 2.18 -19.07
N THR A 51 0.97 1.10 -18.32
CA THR A 51 1.21 -0.24 -18.86
C THR A 51 0.03 -0.71 -19.71
N ARG A 52 -1.21 -0.47 -19.28
CA ARG A 52 -2.42 -0.76 -20.06
C ARG A 52 -2.40 -0.06 -21.42
N SER A 53 -2.09 1.23 -21.45
CA SER A 53 -2.00 2.00 -22.70
C SER A 53 -0.92 1.44 -23.64
N VAL A 54 0.25 1.11 -23.09
CA VAL A 54 1.36 0.54 -23.87
C VAL A 54 0.98 -0.84 -24.44
N ILE A 55 0.31 -1.69 -23.66
CA ILE A 55 -0.14 -3.00 -24.14
C ILE A 55 -1.14 -2.84 -25.29
N TYR A 56 -2.08 -1.88 -25.21
CA TYR A 56 -2.99 -1.63 -26.32
C TYR A 56 -2.26 -1.16 -27.59
N GLN A 57 -1.26 -0.30 -27.46
CA GLN A 57 -0.45 0.12 -28.62
C GLN A 57 0.33 -1.04 -29.23
N ILE A 58 0.97 -1.87 -28.40
CA ILE A 58 1.69 -3.06 -28.84
C ILE A 58 0.73 -4.00 -29.58
N ARG A 59 -0.45 -4.23 -29.01
CA ARG A 59 -1.46 -5.09 -29.62
C ARG A 59 -1.83 -4.62 -31.02
N LEU A 60 -2.14 -3.33 -31.19
CA LEU A 60 -2.48 -2.76 -32.49
C LEU A 60 -1.31 -2.88 -33.49
N ALA A 61 -0.09 -2.62 -33.03
CA ALA A 61 1.10 -2.75 -33.86
C ALA A 61 1.32 -4.21 -34.32
N VAL A 62 1.16 -5.17 -33.42
CA VAL A 62 1.31 -6.60 -33.75
C VAL A 62 0.16 -7.09 -34.62
N ASP A 63 -1.08 -6.65 -34.38
CA ASP A 63 -2.23 -6.95 -35.24
C ASP A 63 -2.01 -6.44 -36.67
N TYR A 64 -1.42 -5.24 -36.82
CA TYR A 64 -1.03 -4.70 -38.12
C TYR A 64 0.06 -5.55 -38.80
N LEU A 65 1.07 -5.98 -38.05
CA LEU A 65 2.14 -6.84 -38.59
C LEU A 65 1.63 -8.23 -38.99
N LEU A 66 0.56 -8.71 -38.37
CA LEU A 66 -0.03 -10.03 -38.60
C LEU A 66 -1.29 -9.98 -39.48
N VAL A 67 -1.45 -8.96 -40.33
CA VAL A 67 -2.67 -8.77 -41.13
C VAL A 67 -3.00 -9.99 -42.00
N ASP A 68 -1.99 -10.62 -42.59
CA ASP A 68 -2.15 -11.81 -43.44
C ASP A 68 -2.53 -13.05 -42.61
N GLU A 69 -2.12 -13.09 -41.34
CA GLU A 69 -2.51 -14.13 -40.39
C GLU A 69 -3.77 -13.79 -39.60
N ARG A 70 -4.49 -12.73 -39.99
CA ARG A 70 -5.72 -12.24 -39.36
C ARG A 70 -5.53 -11.77 -37.91
N GLY A 71 -4.35 -11.22 -37.60
CA GLY A 71 -4.02 -10.62 -36.31
C GLY A 71 -3.63 -11.64 -35.23
N ILE A 72 -3.37 -11.13 -34.01
CA ILE A 72 -2.88 -11.94 -32.89
C ILE A 72 -3.87 -13.06 -32.53
N CYS A 73 -5.18 -12.79 -32.62
CA CYS A 73 -6.20 -13.73 -32.19
C CYS A 73 -6.24 -14.99 -33.04
N ALA A 74 -6.17 -14.81 -34.35
CA ALA A 74 -6.16 -15.92 -35.29
C ALA A 74 -4.80 -16.63 -35.29
N LYS A 75 -3.69 -15.89 -35.16
CA LYS A 75 -2.35 -16.49 -35.14
C LYS A 75 -2.10 -17.36 -33.91
N PHE A 76 -2.52 -16.93 -32.73
CA PHE A 76 -2.20 -17.61 -31.47
C PHE A 76 -3.29 -18.59 -30.99
N HIS A 77 -4.45 -18.67 -31.66
CA HIS A 77 -5.53 -19.63 -31.34
C HIS A 77 -5.95 -19.67 -29.85
N HIS A 78 -5.83 -18.54 -29.13
CA HIS A 78 -6.25 -18.45 -27.73
C HIS A 78 -7.74 -18.08 -27.62
N SER A 79 -8.48 -18.77 -26.75
CA SER A 79 -9.87 -18.47 -26.41
C SER A 79 -10.05 -17.09 -25.78
N GLU A 80 -9.02 -16.61 -25.10
CA GLU A 80 -8.99 -15.31 -24.40
C GLU A 80 -8.36 -14.21 -25.27
N CYS A 81 -8.82 -14.07 -26.52
CA CYS A 81 -8.40 -12.95 -27.34
C CYS A 81 -9.36 -11.75 -27.22
N CYS A 82 -8.85 -10.53 -27.46
CA CYS A 82 -9.67 -9.30 -27.40
C CYS A 82 -10.22 -8.96 -26.02
N LEU A 83 -9.69 -9.55 -24.96
CA LEU A 83 -10.09 -9.17 -23.61
C LEU A 83 -9.64 -7.75 -23.30
N GLU A 84 -10.59 -6.96 -22.81
CA GLU A 84 -10.31 -5.63 -22.28
C GLU A 84 -9.52 -5.79 -20.97
N ILE A 85 -8.37 -5.13 -20.90
CA ILE A 85 -7.62 -5.05 -19.63
C ILE A 85 -8.47 -4.17 -18.72
N ASN A 86 -8.96 -4.68 -17.60
CA ASN A 86 -9.83 -3.90 -16.71
C ASN A 86 -9.06 -2.73 -16.07
N ASP A 87 -9.66 -1.54 -16.06
CA ASP A 87 -9.12 -0.38 -15.35
C ASP A 87 -9.60 -0.38 -13.90
N ARG A 88 -8.68 -0.69 -12.98
CA ARG A 88 -8.95 -0.63 -11.54
C ARG A 88 -8.27 0.54 -10.85
N ASN A 89 -7.75 1.51 -11.63
CA ASN A 89 -7.01 2.65 -11.12
C ASN A 89 -7.84 3.45 -10.11
N GLU A 90 -9.11 3.71 -10.42
CA GLU A 90 -10.01 4.45 -9.52
C GLU A 90 -10.24 3.72 -8.20
N VAL A 91 -10.41 2.40 -8.25
CA VAL A 91 -10.60 1.58 -7.04
C VAL A 91 -9.35 1.63 -6.16
N ILE A 92 -8.16 1.49 -6.74
CA ILE A 92 -6.89 1.54 -6.01
C ILE A 92 -6.68 2.93 -5.39
N LYS A 93 -6.96 4.00 -6.15
CA LYS A 93 -6.89 5.39 -5.64
C LYS A 93 -7.90 5.67 -4.53
N ASN A 94 -9.11 5.12 -4.61
CA ASN A 94 -10.09 5.25 -3.53
C ASN A 94 -9.62 4.54 -2.25
N ILE A 95 -8.97 3.37 -2.39
CA ILE A 95 -8.36 2.66 -1.26
C ILE A 95 -7.20 3.47 -0.66
N SER A 96 -6.29 4.01 -1.48
CA SER A 96 -5.16 4.80 -0.99
C SER A 96 -5.63 6.06 -0.25
N GLN A 97 -6.65 6.74 -0.76
CA GLN A 97 -7.30 7.87 -0.09
C GLN A 97 -7.94 7.45 1.23
N GLY A 98 -8.63 6.30 1.27
CA GLY A 98 -9.19 5.73 2.49
C GLY A 98 -8.12 5.48 3.55
N ILE A 99 -6.99 4.88 3.16
CA ILE A 99 -5.85 4.64 4.06
C ILE A 99 -5.32 5.96 4.63
N ARG A 100 -5.08 6.98 3.78
CA ARG A 100 -4.60 8.29 4.26
C ARG A 100 -5.56 8.96 5.24
N LYS A 101 -6.87 8.86 4.98
CA LYS A 101 -7.90 9.42 5.86
C LYS A 101 -7.90 8.78 7.26
N ILE A 102 -7.64 7.47 7.33
CA ILE A 102 -7.60 6.72 8.60
C ILE A 102 -6.25 6.88 9.30
N ALA A 103 -5.16 6.90 8.53
CA ALA A 103 -3.80 7.06 9.02
C ALA A 103 -3.60 8.37 9.78
N TYR A 104 -4.28 9.43 9.36
CA TYR A 104 -4.28 10.72 10.04
C TYR A 104 -5.11 10.66 11.32
N VAL A 105 -4.55 10.04 12.35
CA VAL A 105 -5.05 10.16 13.72
C VAL A 105 -4.37 11.39 14.30
N GLY A 106 -5.02 12.53 14.13
CA GLY A 106 -4.57 13.79 14.72
C GLY A 106 -4.50 13.70 16.24
N ILE A 107 -3.39 13.19 16.78
CA ILE A 107 -2.94 13.56 18.11
C ILE A 107 -2.47 15.00 17.92
N LYS A 108 -3.35 15.96 18.25
CA LYS A 108 -3.02 17.37 18.45
C LYS A 108 -2.05 17.48 19.64
N GLY A 109 -0.83 17.03 19.42
CA GLY A 109 0.33 17.13 20.29
C GLY A 109 1.49 17.39 19.37
N HIS A 110 1.79 18.68 19.22
CA HIS A 110 2.82 19.25 18.37
C HIS A 110 4.14 18.48 18.45
N TYR A 111 4.47 17.69 17.42
CA TYR A 111 5.85 17.49 17.04
C TYR A 111 5.94 17.57 15.52
N PRO A 112 6.73 18.51 14.96
CA PRO A 112 6.91 18.59 13.53
C PRO A 112 7.57 17.29 13.02
N PRO A 113 7.31 16.90 11.76
CA PRO A 113 8.05 15.81 11.15
C PRO A 113 9.53 16.18 11.18
N THR A 114 10.33 15.42 11.94
CA THR A 114 11.80 15.52 11.88
C THR A 114 12.20 15.28 10.43
N PRO A 115 12.97 16.19 9.80
CA PRO A 115 13.51 15.96 8.48
C PRO A 115 14.29 14.65 8.49
N LEU A 116 14.00 13.79 7.52
CA LEU A 116 14.84 12.63 7.23
C LEU A 116 16.22 13.20 6.82
N SER A 117 17.16 13.25 7.75
CA SER A 117 18.56 13.45 7.41
C SER A 117 19.05 12.16 6.76
N SER A 118 19.09 12.17 5.43
CA SER A 118 19.82 11.18 4.64
C SER A 118 21.33 11.33 4.88
N PRO A 119 22.12 10.25 4.80
CA PRO A 119 23.56 10.26 5.00
C PRO A 119 24.33 11.05 3.93
#